data_AF-A0A9D1GKV9-F1
#
_entry.id   AF-A0A9D1GKV9-F1
#
_cell.length_a   1.000
_cell.length_b   1.000
_cell.length_c   1.000
_cell.angle_alpha   90.00
_cell.angle_beta   90.00
_cell.angle_gamma   90.00
#
_symmetry.space_group_name_H-M   'P 1'
#
loop_
_entity.id
_entity.type
_entity.pdbx_description
1 polymer ?
#
loop_
_entity_poly.entity_id
_entity_poly.type
_entity_poly.pdbx_seq_one_letter_code
_entity_poly.pdbx_strand_id
1 'polypeptide(L)'
;MARIGIMGGTFDPIHNGHLQLGRQAREEYHLEQVWFMPSGQPPHKKDHAVTDAWTRLEMVRLAIAGQKGFSLSDFEIRRPGNTYTAQTLKLLSEA
;
A
#
# COMPACT_ATOMS: atom_id res chain seq x y z
N MET A 1 -1.31 -21.76 -2.61
CA MET A 1 -0.81 -20.48 -2.06
C MET A 1 -1.43 -19.36 -2.86
N ALA A 2 -1.91 -18.30 -2.20
CA ALA A 2 -2.57 -17.19 -2.87
C ALA A 2 -1.53 -16.32 -3.60
N ARG A 3 -1.83 -15.88 -4.83
CA ARG A 3 -0.98 -14.91 -5.55
C ARG A 3 -1.35 -13.48 -5.19
N ILE A 4 -0.49 -12.82 -4.43
CA ILE A 4 -0.73 -11.48 -3.87
C ILE A 4 0.30 -10.49 -4.44
N GLY A 5 -0.19 -9.38 -5.01
CA GLY A 5 0.65 -8.23 -5.34
C GLY A 5 0.64 -7.22 -4.20
N ILE A 6 1.75 -6.51 -4.00
CA ILE A 6 1.85 -5.42 -3.03
C ILE A 6 2.07 -4.11 -3.79
N MET A 7 1.14 -3.18 -3.64
CA MET A 7 1.25 -1.82 -4.15
C MET A 7 1.60 -0.88 -2.99
N GLY A 8 2.91 -0.71 -2.77
CA GLY A 8 3.44 0.22 -1.79
C GLY A 8 3.48 1.65 -2.31
N GLY A 9 3.23 2.63 -1.44
CA GLY A 9 3.33 4.05 -1.81
C GLY A 9 2.95 4.99 -0.68
N THR A 10 3.25 6.29 -0.83
CA THR A 10 2.78 7.29 0.15
C THR A 10 1.28 7.53 0.03
N PHE A 11 0.72 7.54 -1.18
CA PHE A 11 -0.70 7.81 -1.42
C PHE A 11 -1.18 9.11 -0.76
N ASP A 12 -0.61 10.24 -1.19
CA ASP A 12 -0.87 11.57 -0.61
C ASP A 12 -1.36 12.58 -1.66
N PRO A 13 -2.61 12.44 -2.17
CA PRO A 13 -3.58 11.37 -1.91
C PRO A 13 -3.46 10.19 -2.89
N ILE A 14 -4.20 9.10 -2.62
CA ILE A 14 -4.48 8.09 -3.65
C ILE A 14 -5.29 8.70 -4.80
N HIS A 15 -5.12 8.18 -6.02
CA HIS A 15 -5.76 8.71 -7.23
C HIS A 15 -5.91 7.63 -8.30
N ASN A 16 -6.65 7.93 -9.39
CA ASN A 16 -7.00 6.96 -10.43
C ASN A 16 -5.79 6.25 -11.07
N GLY A 17 -4.66 6.94 -11.24
CA GLY A 17 -3.43 6.29 -11.70
C GLY A 17 -2.98 5.11 -10.81
N HIS A 18 -3.05 5.25 -9.48
CA HIS A 18 -2.72 4.15 -8.56
C HIS A 18 -3.71 2.99 -8.71
N LEU A 19 -5.01 3.28 -8.79
CA LEU A 19 -6.04 2.27 -8.95
C LEU A 19 -5.90 1.50 -10.27
N GLN A 20 -5.54 2.21 -11.35
CA GLN A 20 -5.33 1.60 -12.66
C GLN A 20 -4.14 0.65 -12.66
N LEU A 21 -3.01 1.05 -12.06
CA LEU A 21 -1.83 0.19 -11.92
C LEU A 21 -2.15 -1.07 -11.10
N GLY A 22 -2.84 -0.93 -9.96
CA GLY A 22 -3.26 -2.09 -9.17
C GLY A 22 -4.19 -3.03 -9.95
N ARG A 23 -5.11 -2.49 -10.75
CA ARG A 23 -6.01 -3.28 -11.59
C ARG A 23 -5.25 -4.04 -12.67
N GLN A 24 -4.38 -3.33 -13.39
CA GLN A 24 -3.58 -3.90 -14.46
C GLN A 24 -2.67 -5.01 -13.94
N ALA A 25 -1.94 -4.77 -12.84
CA ALA A 25 -1.10 -5.80 -12.24
C ALA A 25 -1.90 -7.04 -11.83
N ARG A 26 -3.10 -6.86 -11.27
CA ARG A 26 -3.98 -7.98 -10.92
C ARG A 26 -4.40 -8.81 -12.13
N GLU A 27 -4.77 -8.14 -13.22
CA GLU A 27 -5.26 -8.77 -14.44
C GLU A 27 -4.14 -9.46 -15.22
N GLU A 28 -3.01 -8.76 -15.43
CA GLU A 28 -1.87 -9.22 -16.22
C GLU A 28 -1.12 -10.38 -15.57
N TYR A 29 -0.92 -10.32 -14.25
CA TYR A 29 -0.22 -11.37 -13.49
C TYR A 29 -1.17 -12.38 -12.84
N HIS A 30 -2.47 -12.31 -13.13
CA HIS A 30 -3.51 -13.19 -12.59
C HIS A 30 -3.49 -13.29 -11.05
N LEU A 31 -3.29 -12.14 -10.40
CA LEU A 31 -3.25 -12.06 -8.94
C LEU A 31 -4.65 -12.25 -8.36
N GLU A 32 -4.75 -12.95 -7.24
CA GLU A 32 -5.98 -13.07 -6.47
C GLU A 32 -6.29 -11.75 -5.74
N GLN A 33 -5.26 -11.08 -5.26
CA GLN A 33 -5.37 -9.80 -4.56
C GLN A 33 -4.21 -8.85 -4.87
N VAL A 34 -4.50 -7.55 -4.77
CA VAL A 34 -3.50 -6.49 -4.69
C VAL A 34 -3.69 -5.73 -3.39
N TRP A 35 -2.66 -5.77 -2.55
CA TRP A 35 -2.63 -5.08 -1.27
C TRP A 35 -2.11 -3.66 -1.47
N PHE A 36 -2.96 -2.68 -1.23
CA PHE A 36 -2.56 -1.27 -1.15
C PHE A 36 -1.99 -1.04 0.24
N MET A 37 -0.68 -0.75 0.30
CA MET A 37 0.08 -0.65 1.53
C MET A 37 0.67 0.76 1.66
N PRO A 38 -0.03 1.70 2.32
CA PRO A 38 0.51 3.03 2.55
C PRO A 38 1.76 2.97 3.42
N SER A 39 2.79 3.70 3.02
CA SER A 39 4.02 3.85 3.81
C SER A 39 3.72 4.59 5.13
N GLY A 40 4.40 4.22 6.21
CA GLY A 40 4.38 4.91 7.51
C GLY A 40 4.97 6.33 7.43
N GLN A 41 6.20 6.51 7.93
CA GLN A 41 6.97 7.74 7.76
C GLN A 41 8.03 7.55 6.66
N PRO A 42 7.91 8.20 5.50
CA PRO A 42 8.92 8.10 4.46
C PRO A 42 10.23 8.80 4.93
N PRO A 43 11.36 8.10 5.07
CA PRO A 43 12.61 8.69 5.55
C PRO A 43 13.13 9.87 4.72
N HIS A 44 12.69 9.96 3.46
CA HIS A 44 13.18 10.90 2.45
C HIS A 44 12.31 12.17 2.28
N LYS A 45 11.24 12.34 3.07
CA LYS A 45 10.34 13.50 2.99
C LYS A 45 10.39 14.36 4.27
N LYS A 46 11.58 14.79 4.68
CA LYS A 46 11.74 15.69 5.85
C LYS A 46 11.37 17.15 5.56
N ASP A 47 11.43 17.54 4.29
CA ASP A 47 11.25 18.94 3.86
C ASP A 47 9.83 19.26 3.35
N HIS A 48 8.93 18.26 3.37
CA HIS A 48 7.55 18.43 2.92
C HIS A 48 6.58 17.89 3.97
N ALA A 49 5.53 18.65 4.25
CA ALA A 49 4.40 18.19 5.06
C ALA A 49 3.70 17.05 4.31
N VAL A 50 3.88 15.82 4.78
CA VAL A 50 3.13 14.65 4.32
C VAL A 50 1.87 14.54 5.17
N THR A 51 0.73 14.28 4.55
CA THR A 51 -0.52 14.04 5.29
C THR A 51 -0.34 12.88 6.27
N ASP A 52 -0.98 12.98 7.44
CA ASP A 52 -0.95 11.94 8.48
C ASP A 52 -1.20 10.54 7.89
N ALA A 53 -0.46 9.55 8.41
CA ALA A 53 -0.46 8.21 7.84
C ALA A 53 -1.83 7.52 7.94
N TRP A 54 -2.55 7.72 9.05
CA TRP A 54 -3.88 7.16 9.25
C TRP A 54 -4.92 7.86 8.36
N THR A 55 -4.74 9.16 8.13
CA THR A 55 -5.56 9.92 7.16
C THR A 55 -5.35 9.39 5.75
N ARG A 56 -4.11 9.12 5.33
CA ARG A 56 -3.82 8.50 4.02
C ARG A 56 -4.37 7.08 3.91
N LEU A 57 -4.24 6.28 4.98
CA LEU A 57 -4.84 4.94 5.05
C LEU A 57 -6.35 4.99 4.82
N GLU A 58 -7.03 5.94 5.43
CA GLU A 58 -8.48 6.11 5.28
C GLU A 58 -8.86 6.54 3.85
N MET A 59 -8.09 7.45 3.24
CA MET A 59 -8.27 7.80 1.83
C MET A 59 -8.11 6.57 0.91
N VAL A 60 -7.12 5.71 1.17
CA VAL A 60 -6.95 4.45 0.43
C VAL A 60 -8.14 3.53 0.66
N ARG A 61 -8.58 3.34 1.91
CA ARG A 61 -9.74 2.51 2.26
C ARG A 61 -10.98 2.90 1.46
N LEU A 62 -11.26 4.21 1.40
CA LEU A 62 -12.39 4.76 0.64
C LEU A 62 -12.21 4.56 -0.87
N ALA A 63 -11.02 4.80 -1.40
CA ALA A 63 -10.75 4.69 -2.83
C ALA A 63 -10.83 3.25 -3.38
N ILE A 64 -10.48 2.25 -2.56
CA ILE A 64 -10.54 0.84 -2.96
C ILE A 64 -11.85 0.14 -2.57
N ALA A 65 -12.76 0.83 -1.89
CA ALA A 65 -14.03 0.25 -1.46
C ALA A 65 -14.83 -0.29 -2.66
N GLY A 66 -15.28 -1.54 -2.56
CA GLY A 66 -16.03 -2.21 -3.64
C GLY A 66 -15.18 -2.67 -4.84
N GLN A 67 -13.86 -2.42 -4.85
CA GLN A 67 -12.98 -2.88 -5.92
C GLN A 67 -12.59 -4.35 -5.69
N LYS A 68 -13.09 -5.24 -6.55
CA LYS A 68 -12.83 -6.68 -6.46
C LYS A 68 -11.33 -6.97 -6.52
N GLY A 69 -10.83 -7.70 -5.52
CA GLY A 69 -9.43 -8.11 -5.45
C GLY A 69 -8.47 -7.03 -4.96
N PHE A 70 -8.97 -5.88 -4.49
CA PHE A 70 -8.15 -4.91 -3.77
C PHE A 70 -8.33 -5.10 -2.27
N SER A 71 -7.22 -5.03 -1.53
CA SER A 71 -7.20 -5.13 -0.07
C SER A 71 -6.37 -3.99 0.51
N LEU A 72 -6.76 -3.49 1.67
CA LEU A 72 -5.97 -2.50 2.42
C LEU A 72 -4.97 -3.21 3.33
N SER A 73 -3.75 -2.70 3.42
CA SER A 73 -2.76 -3.16 4.40
C SER A 73 -2.17 -1.97 5.16
N ASP A 74 -2.30 -1.98 6.49
CA ASP A 74 -1.71 -0.99 7.39
C ASP A 74 -0.35 -1.43 7.96
N PHE A 75 0.24 -2.48 7.37
CA PHE A 75 1.43 -3.16 7.90
C PHE A 75 2.61 -2.22 8.14
N GLU A 76 2.91 -1.33 7.19
CA GLU A 76 4.00 -0.36 7.36
C GLU A 76 3.64 0.79 8.30
N ILE A 77 2.36 1.19 8.39
CA ILE A 77 1.91 2.27 9.29
C ILE A 77 2.04 1.85 10.76
N ARG A 78 1.74 0.59 11.08
CA ARG A 78 1.83 0.08 12.45
C ARG A 78 3.26 -0.08 12.95
N ARG A 79 4.25 -0.05 12.04
CA ARG A 79 5.66 -0.25 12.39
C ARG A 79 6.31 1.08 12.77
N PRO A 80 7.01 1.15 13.91
CA PRO A 80 7.69 2.37 14.32
C PRO A 80 8.88 2.67 13.42
N GLY A 81 9.16 3.96 13.22
CA GLY A 81 10.32 4.45 12.48
C GLY A 81 10.21 4.25 10.97
N ASN A 82 11.37 4.26 10.30
CA ASN A 82 11.43 4.09 8.86
C ASN A 82 11.13 2.65 8.46
N THR A 83 10.26 2.47 7.46
CA THR A 83 10.03 1.17 6.85
C THR A 83 10.85 1.02 5.58
N TYR A 84 11.45 -0.17 5.41
CA TYR A 84 12.22 -0.53 4.22
C TYR A 84 11.56 -1.74 3.56
N THR A 85 11.36 -1.68 2.24
CA THR A 85 10.67 -2.72 1.48
C THR A 85 11.29 -4.10 1.68
N ALA A 86 12.62 -4.22 1.71
CA ALA A 86 13.30 -5.49 1.96
C ALA A 86 12.92 -6.11 3.33
N GLN A 87 12.80 -5.27 4.36
CA GLN A 87 12.38 -5.71 5.69
C GLN A 87 10.88 -6.04 5.72
N THR A 88 10.05 -5.24 5.05
CA THR A 88 8.62 -5.50 4.90
C THR A 88 8.39 -6.88 4.26
N LEU A 89 9.06 -7.17 3.13
CA LEU A 89 8.92 -8.44 2.43
C LEU A 89 9.42 -9.63 3.26
N LYS A 90 10.55 -9.48 3.98
CA LYS A 90 11.05 -10.51 4.89
C LYS A 90 10.01 -10.86 5.95
N LEU A 91 9.47 -9.87 6.66
CA LEU A 91 8.50 -10.09 7.72
C LEU A 91 7.19 -10.70 7.21
N LEU A 92 6.73 -10.31 6.01
CA LEU A 92 5.53 -10.89 5.40
C LEU A 92 5.72 -12.34 4.95
N SER A 93 6.95 -12.74 4.62
CA SER A 93 7.26 -14.13 4.25
C SER A 93 7.43 -15.07 5.46
N GLU A 94 7.66 -14.50 6.64
CA GLU A 94 7.85 -15.23 7.90
C GLU A 94 6.56 -15.35 8.73
N ALA A 95 5.50 -14.63 8.35
CA ALA A 95 4.19 -14.60 9.02
C ALA A 95 3.21 -15.65 8.45
#